data_AF-A0A1B1MC98-F1
#
_entry.id   AF-A0A1B1MC98-F1
#
_cell.length_a   1.000
_cell.length_b   1.000
_cell.length_c   1.000
_cell.angle_alpha   90.00
_cell.angle_beta   90.00
_cell.angle_gamma   90.00
#
_symmetry.space_group_name_H-M   'P 1'
#
loop_
_entity.id
_entity.type
_entity.pdbx_description
1 polymer ?
#
loop_
_entity_poly.entity_id
_entity_poly.type
_entity_poly.pdbx_seq_one_letter_code
_entity_poly.pdbx_strand_id
1 'polypeptide(L)'
;MPRPYVLLSAAVSLDGYLDDTGPERLLLSSPADFDRVDEVRASVDAILVGAGTIRADNPRLLVNSPARRAARVAAGLPEYPLKVTVSGSGDLDPSARFWHTGGDKVVYTTSAGAELVRERGVAADVVPLGAALDWPALLEHLYSVRGVRRLMVEGGGLVHTQLLREGLADELQLVLAPLFVGDPEAPRLFGPGGYQGGRLRLVESRRIEDVVLMRYEPTAPGVGRGVSAADRHWLAVACDLAVLCPPSRTAFSVGAVVVAADGTELARGYSREGGDVAVHAEEAALAKIAPDDPRLPSATVYSSLEPCARRASRPVPCARLILAAGIHRVVTAWREPDTFVPAADGNGLLTDAGAEVLLLPEYAPRAKAPNHHLLT
;
A
#
# COMPACT_ATOMS: atom_id res chain seq x y z
N MET A 1 -9.87 7.85 -0.11
CA MET A 1 -9.57 8.44 -1.44
C MET A 1 -8.73 7.45 -2.23
N PRO A 2 -8.93 7.35 -3.55
CA PRO A 2 -8.11 6.48 -4.36
C PRO A 2 -6.68 7.02 -4.47
N ARG A 3 -5.68 6.14 -4.45
CA ARG A 3 -4.25 6.47 -4.60
C ARG A 3 -3.55 5.38 -5.42
N PRO A 4 -2.41 5.68 -6.09
CA PRO A 4 -1.62 4.63 -6.74
C PRO A 4 -1.09 3.62 -5.73
N TYR A 5 -0.73 2.44 -6.22
CA TYR A 5 0.13 1.52 -5.49
C TYR A 5 1.53 2.15 -5.37
N VAL A 6 1.99 2.38 -4.14
CA VAL A 6 3.25 3.06 -3.83
C VAL A 6 4.32 2.04 -3.45
N LEU A 7 5.31 1.89 -4.33
CA LEU A 7 6.49 1.07 -4.11
C LEU A 7 7.66 1.96 -3.71
N LEU A 8 8.21 1.77 -2.50
CA LEU A 8 9.49 2.35 -2.11
C LEU A 8 10.62 1.44 -2.57
N SER A 9 11.65 2.01 -3.19
CA SER A 9 12.83 1.29 -3.65
C SER A 9 14.09 1.98 -3.17
N ALA A 10 15.00 1.24 -2.55
CA ALA A 10 16.30 1.74 -2.10
C ALA A 10 17.36 0.64 -2.10
N ALA A 11 18.61 1.04 -2.31
CA ALA A 11 19.79 0.25 -1.96
C ALA A 11 20.48 0.93 -0.78
N VAL A 12 20.93 0.15 0.20
CA VAL A 12 21.59 0.64 1.41
C VAL A 12 22.83 -0.17 1.75
N SER A 13 23.79 0.44 2.43
CA SER A 13 24.88 -0.25 3.12
C SER A 13 24.37 -1.13 4.27
N LEU A 14 25.23 -2.01 4.82
CA LEU A 14 24.92 -2.86 5.98
C LEU A 14 24.47 -2.07 7.22
N ASP A 15 24.92 -0.82 7.35
CA ASP A 15 24.57 0.12 8.41
C ASP A 15 23.46 1.12 8.04
N GLY A 16 22.80 0.95 6.89
CA GLY A 16 21.55 1.63 6.53
C GLY A 16 21.70 2.98 5.82
N TYR A 17 22.84 3.25 5.19
CA TYR A 17 23.11 4.48 4.46
C TYR A 17 22.79 4.34 2.96
N LEU A 18 22.26 5.42 2.38
CA LEU A 18 21.92 5.54 0.96
C LEU A 18 23.09 6.00 0.10
N ASP A 19 24.07 6.66 0.69
CA ASP A 19 25.25 7.22 0.03
C ASP A 19 26.36 7.49 1.08
N ASP A 20 27.54 7.92 0.63
CA ASP A 20 28.55 8.53 1.50
C ASP A 20 28.44 10.08 1.51
N THR A 21 29.43 10.78 2.07
CA THR A 21 29.49 12.25 2.08
C THR A 21 30.29 12.83 0.90
N GLY A 22 30.72 11.97 -0.02
CA GLY A 22 31.54 12.30 -1.16
C GLY A 22 30.78 13.04 -2.25
N PRO A 23 31.50 13.63 -3.22
CA PRO A 23 30.89 14.31 -4.36
C PRO A 23 30.38 13.34 -5.44
N GLU A 24 30.84 12.09 -5.41
CA GLU A 24 30.44 11.05 -6.33
C GLU A 24 29.44 10.12 -5.64
N ARG A 25 28.40 9.73 -6.37
CA ARG A 25 27.39 8.80 -5.86
C ARG A 25 28.00 7.43 -5.59
N LEU A 26 27.82 6.93 -4.37
CA LEU A 26 28.20 5.57 -3.98
C LEU A 26 27.35 4.53 -4.72
N LEU A 27 28.01 3.57 -5.36
CA LEU A 27 27.35 2.44 -6.01
C LEU A 27 27.09 1.34 -4.99
N LEU A 28 25.87 1.30 -4.46
CA LEU A 28 25.41 0.28 -3.51
C LEU A 28 24.79 -0.96 -4.19
N SER A 29 24.52 -0.88 -5.49
CA SER A 29 23.88 -1.96 -6.27
C SER A 29 24.89 -2.62 -7.20
N SER A 30 24.67 -3.91 -7.47
CA SER A 30 25.40 -4.68 -8.48
C SER A 30 24.80 -4.47 -9.89
N PRO A 31 25.49 -4.84 -10.99
CA PRO A 31 24.93 -4.76 -12.35
C PRO A 31 23.60 -5.50 -12.51
N ALA A 32 23.47 -6.69 -11.92
CA ALA A 32 22.21 -7.44 -11.96
C ALA A 32 21.08 -6.74 -11.18
N ASP A 33 21.40 -6.06 -10.08
CA ASP A 33 20.42 -5.27 -9.35
C ASP A 33 20.02 -3.99 -10.11
N PHE A 34 20.96 -3.32 -10.79
CA PHE A 34 20.61 -2.19 -11.66
C PHE A 34 19.68 -2.59 -12.81
N ASP A 35 19.89 -3.77 -13.41
CA ASP A 35 18.99 -4.29 -14.44
C ASP A 35 17.59 -4.58 -13.87
N ARG A 36 17.52 -5.14 -12.66
CA ARG A 36 16.25 -5.33 -11.94
C ARG A 36 15.55 -4.01 -11.64
N VAL A 37 16.26 -3.00 -11.14
CA VAL A 37 15.69 -1.66 -10.91
C VAL A 37 15.15 -1.07 -12.21
N ASP A 38 15.84 -1.28 -13.33
CA ASP A 38 15.38 -0.86 -14.65
C ASP A 38 14.11 -1.59 -15.09
N GLU A 39 13.97 -2.88 -14.77
CA GLU A 39 12.74 -3.65 -14.94
C GLU A 39 11.59 -3.09 -14.11
N VAL A 40 11.83 -2.77 -12.84
CA VAL A 40 10.83 -2.16 -11.95
C VAL A 40 10.39 -0.81 -12.50
N ARG A 41 11.32 0.05 -12.93
CA ARG A 41 11.02 1.33 -13.58
C ARG A 41 10.15 1.14 -14.82
N ALA A 42 10.43 0.12 -15.62
CA ALA A 42 9.62 -0.18 -16.81
C ALA A 42 8.21 -0.67 -16.48
N SER A 43 7.98 -1.21 -15.27
CA SER A 43 6.69 -1.73 -14.82
C SER A 43 5.75 -0.70 -14.18
N VAL A 44 6.23 0.52 -13.92
CA VAL A 44 5.45 1.58 -13.23
C VAL A 44 5.00 2.69 -14.18
N ASP A 45 4.00 3.45 -13.74
CA ASP A 45 3.47 4.59 -14.50
C ASP A 45 4.24 5.87 -14.19
N ALA A 46 4.77 5.97 -12.96
CA ALA A 46 5.53 7.13 -12.52
C ALA A 46 6.71 6.75 -11.60
N ILE A 47 7.77 7.54 -11.64
CA ILE A 47 8.91 7.45 -10.74
C ILE A 47 9.05 8.79 -10.00
N LEU A 48 9.12 8.74 -8.66
CA LEU A 48 9.22 9.90 -7.79
C LEU A 48 10.56 9.94 -7.06
N VAL A 49 11.16 11.13 -7.05
CA VAL A 49 12.28 11.48 -6.17
C VAL A 49 12.07 12.83 -5.51
N GLY A 50 12.49 12.97 -4.25
CA GLY A 50 12.52 14.28 -3.58
C GLY A 50 13.54 15.24 -4.19
N ALA A 51 13.32 16.54 -4.05
CA ALA A 51 14.25 17.56 -4.55
C ALA A 51 15.67 17.43 -3.97
N GLY A 52 15.83 16.88 -2.76
CA GLY A 52 17.15 16.59 -2.17
C GLY A 52 17.97 15.64 -3.05
N THR A 53 17.37 14.56 -3.53
CA THR A 53 18.00 13.60 -4.44
C THR A 53 18.35 14.23 -5.79
N ILE A 54 17.54 15.17 -6.30
CA ILE A 54 17.89 15.91 -7.52
C ILE A 54 19.15 16.75 -7.31
N ARG A 55 19.28 17.43 -6.16
CA ARG A 55 20.44 18.26 -5.86
C ARG A 55 21.72 17.45 -5.63
N ALA A 56 21.61 16.32 -4.94
CA ALA A 56 22.75 15.46 -4.65
C ALA A 56 23.22 14.67 -5.89
N ASP A 57 22.31 13.96 -6.55
CA ASP A 57 22.70 12.94 -7.55
C ASP A 57 22.51 13.42 -9.00
N ASN A 58 21.75 14.50 -9.18
CA ASN A 58 21.33 15.04 -10.48
C ASN A 58 20.84 13.92 -11.44
N PRO A 59 19.90 13.04 -11.05
CA PRO A 59 19.64 11.81 -11.79
C PRO A 59 18.87 12.06 -13.09
N ARG A 60 19.14 11.25 -14.11
CA ARG A 60 18.30 11.20 -15.33
C ARG A 60 16.97 10.50 -15.10
N LEU A 61 16.93 9.51 -14.19
CA LEU A 61 15.72 8.78 -13.79
C LEU A 61 14.92 8.23 -14.99
N LEU A 62 15.52 7.26 -15.70
CA LEU A 62 14.99 6.69 -16.95
C LEU A 62 14.87 5.17 -16.85
N VAL A 63 14.05 4.62 -17.74
CA VAL A 63 14.19 3.25 -18.21
C VAL A 63 15.35 3.23 -19.23
N ASN A 64 16.46 2.60 -18.87
CA ASN A 64 17.68 2.52 -19.65
C ASN A 64 17.57 1.52 -20.80
N SER A 65 16.95 0.36 -20.59
CA SER A 65 16.86 -0.70 -21.60
C SER A 65 15.98 -0.30 -22.78
N PRO A 66 16.51 -0.25 -24.02
CA PRO A 66 15.71 0.02 -25.22
C PRO A 66 14.60 -1.01 -25.44
N ALA A 67 14.86 -2.28 -25.10
CA ALA A 67 13.87 -3.35 -25.23
C ALA A 67 12.68 -3.14 -24.28
N ARG A 68 12.94 -2.73 -23.03
CA ARG A 68 11.88 -2.40 -22.05
C ARG A 68 11.07 -1.19 -22.49
N ARG A 69 11.72 -0.16 -23.03
CA ARG A 69 11.04 1.01 -23.61
C ARG A 69 10.15 0.63 -24.80
N ALA A 70 10.66 -0.19 -25.72
CA ALA A 70 9.88 -0.69 -26.85
C ALA A 70 8.67 -1.53 -26.40
N ALA A 71 8.83 -2.38 -25.37
CA ALA A 71 7.74 -3.17 -24.80
C ALA A 71 6.64 -2.29 -24.18
N ARG A 72 7.00 -1.19 -23.49
CA ARG A 72 6.03 -0.21 -22.97
C ARG A 72 5.22 0.41 -24.10
N VAL A 73 5.89 0.89 -25.15
CA VAL A 73 5.22 1.49 -26.32
C VAL A 73 4.29 0.47 -27.01
N ALA A 74 4.75 -0.78 -27.16
CA ALA A 74 3.94 -1.86 -27.73
C ALA A 74 2.68 -2.17 -26.88
N ALA A 75 2.74 -1.95 -25.57
CA ALA A 75 1.60 -2.07 -24.65
C ALA A 75 0.71 -0.82 -24.60
N GLY A 76 0.96 0.20 -25.44
CA GLY A 76 0.22 1.46 -25.47
C GLY A 76 0.56 2.42 -24.33
N LEU A 77 1.68 2.19 -23.63
CA LEU A 77 2.17 3.05 -22.56
C LEU A 77 3.22 4.05 -23.08
N PRO A 78 3.41 5.20 -22.42
CA PRO A 78 4.52 6.10 -22.72
C PRO A 78 5.87 5.40 -22.61
N GLU A 79 6.80 5.75 -23.51
CA GLU A 79 8.16 5.18 -23.58
C GLU A 79 8.88 5.26 -22.21
N TYR A 80 8.69 6.36 -21.50
CA TYR A 80 9.19 6.60 -20.15
C TYR A 80 8.04 6.78 -19.16
N PRO A 81 8.16 6.30 -17.91
CA PRO A 81 7.26 6.68 -16.83
C PRO A 81 7.25 8.20 -16.60
N LEU A 82 6.13 8.72 -16.08
CA LEU A 82 6.02 10.09 -15.61
C LEU A 82 7.08 10.36 -14.53
N LYS A 83 7.86 11.43 -14.70
CA LYS A 83 8.85 11.82 -13.70
C LYS A 83 8.24 12.80 -12.71
N VAL A 84 8.26 12.44 -11.43
CA VAL A 84 7.66 13.21 -10.36
C VAL A 84 8.76 13.71 -9.42
N THR A 85 8.68 14.99 -9.03
CA THR A 85 9.46 15.47 -7.89
C THR A 85 8.62 16.25 -6.90
N VAL A 86 9.04 16.21 -5.64
CA VAL A 86 8.41 16.92 -4.52
C VAL A 86 9.42 17.87 -3.89
N SER A 87 9.02 19.13 -3.72
CA SER A 87 9.84 20.17 -3.11
C SER A 87 9.01 21.10 -2.24
N GLY A 88 9.35 21.24 -0.96
CA GLY A 88 8.67 22.20 -0.08
C GLY A 88 8.93 23.66 -0.48
N SER A 89 10.17 23.98 -0.84
CA SER A 89 10.63 25.34 -1.18
C SER A 89 10.43 25.71 -2.65
N GLY A 90 10.30 24.74 -3.55
CA GLY A 90 10.34 24.99 -4.99
C GLY A 90 11.74 25.31 -5.53
N ASP A 91 12.78 25.35 -4.69
CA ASP A 91 14.15 25.67 -5.10
C ASP A 91 14.76 24.50 -5.89
N LEU A 92 14.61 24.56 -7.21
CA LEU A 92 15.08 23.55 -8.15
C LEU A 92 16.02 24.22 -9.16
N ASP A 93 17.11 23.53 -9.50
CA ASP A 93 18.02 23.96 -10.56
C ASP A 93 17.42 23.59 -11.93
N PRO A 94 17.08 24.59 -12.78
CA PRO A 94 16.50 24.33 -14.10
C PRO A 94 17.48 23.62 -15.06
N SER A 95 18.78 23.59 -14.76
CA SER A 95 19.80 22.90 -15.56
C SER A 95 19.99 21.42 -15.20
N ALA A 96 19.31 20.93 -14.15
CA ALA A 96 19.43 19.54 -13.74
C ALA A 96 19.06 18.57 -14.88
N ARG A 97 19.82 17.49 -15.02
CA ARG A 97 19.63 16.42 -16.03
C ARG A 97 18.22 15.81 -15.95
N PHE A 98 17.58 15.91 -14.78
CA PHE A 98 16.20 15.51 -14.57
C PHE A 98 15.25 16.18 -15.56
N TRP A 99 15.45 17.46 -15.90
CA TRP A 99 14.55 18.22 -16.77
C TRP A 99 14.76 17.95 -18.26
N HIS A 100 15.97 17.51 -18.65
CA HIS A 100 16.39 17.42 -20.04
C HIS A 100 16.36 15.98 -20.61
N THR A 101 15.77 15.03 -19.89
CA THR A 101 15.71 13.62 -20.28
C THR A 101 14.34 13.00 -19.97
N GLY A 102 14.01 11.91 -20.69
CA GLY A 102 12.77 11.15 -20.50
C GLY A 102 11.54 11.85 -21.08
N GLY A 103 10.36 11.48 -20.58
CA GLY A 103 9.07 12.03 -20.99
C GLY A 103 8.58 13.16 -20.09
N ASP A 104 7.28 13.16 -19.81
CA ASP A 104 6.60 14.18 -19.02
C ASP A 104 7.13 14.28 -17.58
N LYS A 105 7.01 15.49 -17.02
CA LYS A 105 7.57 15.85 -15.71
C LYS A 105 6.56 16.67 -14.92
N VAL A 106 6.44 16.38 -13.63
CA VAL A 106 5.58 17.14 -12.71
C VAL A 106 6.31 17.43 -11.41
N VAL A 107 6.15 18.67 -10.94
CA VAL A 107 6.62 19.18 -9.65
C VAL A 107 5.41 19.37 -8.74
N TYR A 108 5.40 18.67 -7.61
CA TYR A 108 4.48 18.94 -6.52
C TYR A 108 5.18 19.79 -5.46
N THR A 109 4.56 20.89 -5.09
CA THR A 109 5.18 21.88 -4.20
C THR A 109 4.14 22.70 -3.44
N THR A 110 4.59 23.57 -2.54
CA THR A 110 3.73 24.54 -1.86
C THR A 110 3.31 25.64 -2.85
N SER A 111 2.29 26.44 -2.50
CA SER A 111 1.87 27.58 -3.33
C SER A 111 3.02 28.57 -3.57
N ALA A 112 3.81 28.88 -2.54
CA ALA A 112 5.01 29.72 -2.67
C ALA A 112 6.10 29.05 -3.52
N GLY A 113 6.34 27.76 -3.33
CA GLY A 113 7.29 27.01 -4.15
C GLY A 113 6.89 26.97 -5.62
N ALA A 114 5.60 26.92 -5.93
CA ALA A 114 5.10 26.93 -7.31
C ALA A 114 5.41 28.25 -8.04
N GLU A 115 5.41 29.38 -7.34
CA GLU A 115 5.83 30.66 -7.89
C GLU A 115 7.32 30.62 -8.26
N LEU A 116 8.17 30.17 -7.32
CA LEU A 116 9.62 30.07 -7.54
C LEU A 116 9.99 29.12 -8.69
N VAL A 117 9.32 27.96 -8.79
CA VAL A 117 9.56 26.98 -9.87
C VAL A 117 9.26 27.60 -11.24
N ARG A 118 8.18 28.39 -11.34
CA ARG A 118 7.80 29.07 -12.57
C ARG A 118 8.76 30.22 -12.90
N GLU A 119 9.15 31.01 -11.91
CA GLU A 119 10.14 32.09 -12.06
C GLU A 119 11.47 31.56 -12.59
N ARG A 120 11.92 30.41 -12.09
CA ARG A 120 13.16 29.76 -12.53
C ARG A 120 13.07 29.06 -13.89
N GLY A 121 11.89 29.01 -14.50
CA GLY A 121 11.71 28.41 -15.82
C GLY A 121 11.96 26.90 -15.85
N VAL A 122 11.66 26.19 -14.76
CA VAL A 122 11.78 24.72 -14.75
C VAL A 122 10.80 24.12 -15.74
N ALA A 123 11.29 23.27 -16.65
CA ALA A 123 10.50 22.63 -17.70
C ALA A 123 9.70 21.43 -17.17
N ALA A 124 8.63 21.71 -16.42
CA ALA A 124 7.71 20.72 -15.87
C ALA A 124 6.33 21.31 -15.57
N ASP A 125 5.32 20.45 -15.50
CA ASP A 125 4.04 20.82 -14.91
C ASP A 125 4.23 21.13 -13.42
N VAL A 126 3.59 22.19 -12.92
CA VAL A 126 3.71 22.59 -11.51
C VAL A 126 2.34 22.52 -10.82
N VAL A 127 2.24 21.65 -9.81
CA VAL A 127 1.01 21.42 -9.04
C VAL A 127 1.21 21.93 -7.60
N PRO A 128 0.57 23.06 -7.23
CA PRO A 128 0.58 23.54 -5.86
C PRO A 128 -0.36 22.71 -4.98
N LEU A 129 0.11 22.32 -3.78
CA LEU A 129 -0.66 21.56 -2.77
C LEU A 129 -1.24 22.46 -1.66
N GLY A 130 -0.96 23.77 -1.71
CA GLY A 130 -1.36 24.72 -0.66
C GLY A 130 -0.16 25.20 0.16
N ALA A 131 -0.40 25.58 1.41
CA ALA A 131 0.64 26.17 2.27
C ALA A 131 1.73 25.16 2.70
N ALA A 132 1.42 23.87 2.71
CA ALA A 132 2.33 22.79 3.07
C ALA A 132 2.21 21.64 2.07
N LEU A 133 3.17 20.72 2.11
CA LEU A 133 3.05 19.46 1.37
C LEU A 133 1.98 18.58 2.01
N ASP A 134 1.17 17.95 1.17
CA ASP A 134 0.11 17.02 1.56
C ASP A 134 0.25 15.76 0.69
N TRP A 135 0.74 14.67 1.30
CA TRP A 135 0.95 13.40 0.60
C TRP A 135 -0.35 12.74 0.13
N PRO A 136 -1.41 12.63 0.96
CA PRO A 136 -2.71 12.17 0.50
C PRO A 136 -3.23 12.92 -0.75
N ALA A 137 -3.20 14.26 -0.74
CA ALA A 137 -3.67 15.07 -1.87
C ALA A 137 -2.80 14.88 -3.13
N LEU A 138 -1.47 14.77 -2.97
CA LEU A 138 -0.55 14.48 -4.06
C LEU A 138 -0.85 13.12 -4.70
N LEU A 139 -0.99 12.08 -3.88
CA LEU A 139 -1.24 10.71 -4.34
C LEU A 139 -2.61 10.58 -5.01
N GLU A 140 -3.62 11.27 -4.48
CA GLU A 140 -4.94 11.36 -5.11
C GLU A 140 -4.87 12.08 -6.47
N HIS A 141 -4.14 13.20 -6.57
CA HIS A 141 -3.97 13.90 -7.84
C HIS A 141 -3.22 13.04 -8.87
N LEU A 142 -2.17 12.33 -8.45
CA LEU A 142 -1.48 11.37 -9.32
C LEU A 142 -2.44 10.30 -9.85
N TYR A 143 -3.29 9.74 -8.99
CA TYR A 143 -4.25 8.71 -9.40
C TYR A 143 -5.34 9.26 -10.32
N SER A 144 -6.04 10.30 -9.86
CA SER A 144 -7.30 10.76 -10.44
C SER A 144 -7.11 11.68 -11.64
N VAL A 145 -6.03 12.46 -11.65
CA VAL A 145 -5.77 13.47 -12.70
C VAL A 145 -4.67 13.02 -13.66
N ARG A 146 -3.61 12.38 -13.15
CA ARG A 146 -2.50 11.88 -13.98
C ARG A 146 -2.64 10.40 -14.38
N GLY A 147 -3.67 9.70 -13.88
CA GLY A 147 -3.94 8.31 -14.25
C GLY A 147 -2.92 7.30 -13.73
N VAL A 148 -2.05 7.70 -12.80
CA VAL A 148 -0.98 6.85 -12.25
C VAL A 148 -1.61 5.75 -11.38
N ARG A 149 -1.35 4.49 -11.72
CA ARG A 149 -1.80 3.31 -10.96
C ARG A 149 -0.68 2.71 -10.13
N ARG A 150 0.56 2.77 -10.61
CA ARG A 150 1.76 2.30 -9.90
C ARG A 150 2.81 3.41 -9.86
N LEU A 151 3.22 3.77 -8.64
CA LEU A 151 4.23 4.78 -8.35
C LEU A 151 5.45 4.10 -7.72
N MET A 152 6.61 4.26 -8.33
CA MET A 152 7.89 3.91 -7.70
C MET A 152 8.51 5.15 -7.06
N VAL A 153 9.00 5.03 -5.83
CA VAL A 153 9.66 6.11 -5.09
C VAL A 153 11.09 5.71 -4.79
N GLU A 154 12.05 6.37 -5.43
CA GLU A 154 13.48 6.01 -5.36
C GLU A 154 14.28 6.82 -4.33
N GLY A 155 13.62 7.73 -3.60
CA GLY A 155 14.24 8.47 -2.49
C GLY A 155 13.78 9.93 -2.41
N GLY A 156 14.38 10.80 -1.60
CA GLY A 156 15.42 10.54 -0.60
C GLY A 156 14.86 10.09 0.75
N GLY A 157 15.74 9.90 1.74
CA GLY A 157 15.36 9.31 3.03
C GLY A 157 14.20 10.01 3.75
N LEU A 158 14.06 11.34 3.61
CA LEU A 158 12.90 12.08 4.14
C LEU A 158 11.58 11.67 3.47
N VAL A 159 11.55 11.51 2.15
CA VAL A 159 10.35 11.12 1.39
C VAL A 159 9.92 9.71 1.79
N HIS A 160 10.86 8.77 1.84
CA HIS A 160 10.58 7.40 2.30
C HIS A 160 10.05 7.39 3.73
N THR A 161 10.68 8.16 4.62
CA THR A 161 10.27 8.29 6.02
C THR A 161 8.84 8.81 6.16
N GLN A 162 8.48 9.85 5.40
CA GLN A 162 7.13 10.42 5.43
C GLN A 162 6.07 9.42 4.93
N LEU A 163 6.29 8.80 3.77
CA LEU A 163 5.34 7.84 3.20
C LEU A 163 5.11 6.62 4.10
N LEU A 164 6.14 6.09 4.76
CA LEU A 164 5.98 5.00 5.72
C LEU A 164 5.23 5.44 6.97
N ARG A 165 5.60 6.60 7.55
CA ARG A 165 4.97 7.11 8.78
C ARG A 165 3.50 7.45 8.60
N GLU A 166 3.12 7.90 7.41
CA GLU A 166 1.72 8.21 7.07
C GLU A 166 0.94 6.97 6.58
N GLY A 167 1.56 5.78 6.52
CA GLY A 167 0.89 4.55 6.08
C GLY A 167 0.52 4.56 4.58
N LEU A 168 1.30 5.29 3.77
CA LEU A 168 1.06 5.53 2.35
C LEU A 168 1.95 4.69 1.42
N ALA A 169 2.89 3.92 1.97
CA ALA A 169 3.67 2.94 1.22
C ALA A 169 2.94 1.60 1.18
N ASP A 170 2.92 0.94 0.02
CA ASP A 170 2.31 -0.37 -0.13
C ASP A 170 3.35 -1.51 -0.14
N GLU A 171 4.55 -1.24 -0.66
CA GLU A 171 5.67 -2.17 -0.68
C GLU A 171 6.99 -1.42 -0.48
N LEU A 172 7.96 -2.07 0.18
CA LEU A 172 9.34 -1.64 0.27
C LEU A 172 10.24 -2.71 -0.35
N GLN A 173 10.99 -2.35 -1.38
CA GLN A 173 12.09 -3.13 -1.94
C GLN A 173 13.40 -2.54 -1.46
N LEU A 174 14.11 -3.29 -0.61
CA LEU A 174 15.36 -2.90 -0.01
C LEU A 174 16.48 -3.82 -0.48
N VAL A 175 17.52 -3.24 -1.07
CA VAL A 175 18.75 -3.94 -1.43
C VAL A 175 19.81 -3.64 -0.38
N LEU A 176 20.47 -4.67 0.14
CA LEU A 176 21.54 -4.56 1.12
C LEU A 176 22.89 -4.86 0.45
N ALA A 177 23.74 -3.83 0.39
CA ALA A 177 25.09 -3.89 -0.15
C ALA A 177 26.08 -4.43 0.89
N PRO A 178 27.09 -5.23 0.49
CA PRO A 178 28.05 -5.86 1.42
C PRO A 178 29.17 -4.91 1.88
N LEU A 179 28.82 -3.67 2.26
CA LEU A 179 29.77 -2.66 2.75
C LEU A 179 29.18 -1.82 3.90
N PHE A 180 30.04 -1.11 4.61
CA PHE A 180 29.68 -0.13 5.64
C PHE A 180 30.07 1.27 5.17
N VAL A 181 29.24 2.28 5.46
CA VAL A 181 29.59 3.69 5.25
C VAL A 181 30.23 4.27 6.50
N GLY A 182 29.63 4.06 7.67
CA GLY A 182 30.21 4.38 8.97
C GLY A 182 30.33 5.87 9.30
N ASP A 183 29.87 6.77 8.43
CA ASP A 183 29.88 8.21 8.65
C ASP A 183 28.52 8.69 9.18
N PRO A 184 28.43 9.27 10.39
CA PRO A 184 27.16 9.77 10.95
C PRO A 184 26.49 10.87 10.12
N GLU A 185 27.24 11.63 9.32
CA GLU A 185 26.71 12.72 8.49
C GLU A 185 26.22 12.24 7.12
N ALA A 186 26.52 10.99 6.73
CA ALA A 186 26.07 10.43 5.47
C ALA A 186 24.54 10.21 5.44
N PRO A 187 23.91 10.29 4.26
CA PRO A 187 22.45 10.20 4.15
C PRO A 187 21.95 8.80 4.51
N ARG A 188 21.09 8.70 5.52
CA ARG A 188 20.42 7.45 5.91
C ARG A 188 19.11 7.24 5.16
N LEU A 189 18.73 5.98 4.98
CA LEU A 189 17.43 5.60 4.41
C LEU A 189 16.26 6.18 5.22
N PHE A 190 16.38 6.15 6.54
CA PHE A 190 15.39 6.72 7.44
C PHE A 190 16.01 7.87 8.22
N GLY A 191 15.37 9.04 8.11
CA GLY A 191 15.76 10.23 8.87
C GLY A 191 15.31 10.16 10.32
N PRO A 192 15.61 11.18 11.13
CA PRO A 192 15.11 11.28 12.49
C PRO A 192 13.58 11.26 12.52
N GLY A 193 13.00 10.39 13.34
CA GLY A 193 11.55 10.20 13.42
C GLY A 193 11.15 9.23 14.53
N GLY A 194 9.85 9.25 14.85
CA GLY A 194 9.27 8.27 15.78
C GLY A 194 9.18 6.88 15.15
N TYR A 195 9.00 5.86 16.00
CA TYR A 195 8.80 4.48 15.58
C TYR A 195 7.60 4.37 14.63
N GLN A 196 7.77 3.67 13.51
CA GLN A 196 6.67 3.40 12.57
C GLN A 196 5.57 2.58 13.25
N GLY A 197 4.31 2.78 12.87
CA GLY A 197 3.22 1.94 13.36
C GLY A 197 3.32 0.52 12.81
N GLY A 198 3.34 -0.48 13.71
CA GLY A 198 3.29 -1.90 13.35
C GLY A 198 4.58 -2.46 12.71
N ARG A 199 4.49 -3.70 12.23
CA ARG A 199 5.60 -4.42 11.60
C ARG A 199 5.50 -4.38 10.08
N LEU A 200 6.62 -4.70 9.43
CA LEU A 200 6.62 -5.06 8.01
C LEU A 200 6.73 -6.59 7.90
N ARG A 201 5.96 -7.17 6.98
CA ARG A 201 6.02 -8.59 6.63
C ARG A 201 7.03 -8.79 5.52
N LEU A 202 8.02 -9.65 5.73
CA LEU A 202 8.93 -10.10 4.67
C LEU A 202 8.15 -10.97 3.67
N VAL A 203 8.16 -10.57 2.41
CA VAL A 203 7.47 -11.27 1.31
C VAL A 203 8.47 -12.03 0.44
N GLU A 204 9.68 -11.49 0.27
CA GLU A 204 10.76 -12.12 -0.48
C GLU A 204 12.10 -11.76 0.15
N SER A 205 13.03 -12.71 0.20
CA SER A 205 14.45 -12.46 0.41
C SER A 205 15.23 -13.25 -0.63
N ARG A 206 16.05 -12.56 -1.41
CA ARG A 206 16.76 -13.16 -2.54
C ARG A 206 18.13 -12.55 -2.71
N ARG A 207 19.14 -13.40 -2.87
CA ARG A 207 20.49 -12.99 -3.26
C ARG A 207 20.52 -12.57 -4.73
N ILE A 208 21.15 -11.44 -5.03
CA ILE A 208 21.45 -10.95 -6.38
C ILE A 208 22.95 -10.69 -6.41
N GLU A 209 23.72 -11.57 -7.06
CA GLU A 209 25.18 -11.50 -7.08
C GLU A 209 25.78 -11.42 -5.66
N ASP A 210 26.26 -10.26 -5.21
CA ASP A 210 26.83 -10.00 -3.89
C ASP A 210 25.90 -9.16 -2.97
N VAL A 211 24.74 -8.72 -3.45
CA VAL A 211 23.73 -7.99 -2.67
C VAL A 211 22.54 -8.88 -2.28
N VAL A 212 21.75 -8.43 -1.30
CA VAL A 212 20.51 -9.10 -0.88
C VAL A 212 19.32 -8.19 -1.11
N LEU A 213 18.38 -8.62 -1.95
CA LEU A 213 17.07 -8.00 -2.08
C LEU A 213 16.14 -8.54 -0.99
N MET A 214 15.45 -7.64 -0.31
CA MET A 214 14.35 -7.95 0.59
C MET A 214 13.12 -7.14 0.17
N ARG A 215 11.96 -7.80 0.15
CA ARG A 215 10.68 -7.16 -0.15
C ARG A 215 9.77 -7.23 1.05
N TYR A 216 9.18 -6.11 1.40
CA TYR A 216 8.38 -5.94 2.59
C TYR A 216 7.04 -5.30 2.28
N GLU A 217 6.00 -5.69 3.02
CA GLU A 217 4.68 -5.05 2.99
C GLU A 217 4.27 -4.64 4.41
N PRO A 218 3.62 -3.48 4.60
CA PRO A 218 3.08 -3.11 5.91
C PRO A 218 2.01 -4.08 6.40
N THR A 219 1.99 -4.38 7.71
CA THR A 219 0.98 -5.26 8.31
C THR A 219 -0.11 -4.51 9.06
N ALA A 220 0.12 -3.26 9.44
CA ALA A 220 -0.81 -2.46 10.21
C ALA A 220 -2.03 -2.04 9.36
N PRO A 221 -3.27 -2.32 9.81
CA PRO A 221 -4.49 -1.84 9.17
C PRO A 221 -4.49 -0.34 8.92
N GLY A 222 -5.24 0.10 7.91
CA GLY A 222 -5.49 1.53 7.70
C GLY A 222 -6.25 2.14 8.87
N VAL A 223 -6.14 3.47 9.01
CA VAL A 223 -6.98 4.25 9.92
C VAL A 223 -8.12 4.90 9.15
N GLY A 224 -9.24 5.10 9.83
CA GLY A 224 -10.35 5.78 9.19
C GLY A 224 -10.96 4.97 8.05
N ARG A 225 -11.50 5.72 7.09
CA ARG A 225 -11.90 5.22 5.76
C ARG A 225 -10.73 5.08 4.76
N GLY A 226 -9.48 5.21 5.21
CA GLY A 226 -8.30 4.99 4.38
C GLY A 226 -8.06 3.50 4.12
N VAL A 227 -7.69 3.13 2.89
CA VAL A 227 -7.31 1.76 2.53
C VAL A 227 -5.78 1.66 2.49
N SER A 228 -5.21 0.77 3.29
CA SER A 228 -3.77 0.47 3.30
C SER A 228 -3.43 -0.80 2.50
N ALA A 229 -2.14 -1.03 2.24
CA ALA A 229 -1.69 -2.32 1.71
C ALA A 229 -2.00 -3.49 2.65
N ALA A 230 -1.92 -3.27 3.96
CA ALA A 230 -2.31 -4.28 4.92
C ALA A 230 -3.78 -4.67 4.77
N ASP A 231 -4.67 -3.70 4.52
CA ASP A 231 -6.10 -4.01 4.31
C ASP A 231 -6.31 -4.95 3.12
N ARG A 232 -5.58 -4.71 2.03
CA ARG A 232 -5.58 -5.56 0.83
C ARG A 232 -5.06 -6.97 1.13
N HIS A 233 -3.99 -7.07 1.93
CA HIS A 233 -3.42 -8.35 2.35
C HIS A 233 -4.41 -9.14 3.23
N TRP A 234 -4.93 -8.53 4.29
CA TRP A 234 -5.81 -9.22 5.23
C TRP A 234 -7.15 -9.59 4.61
N LEU A 235 -7.69 -8.76 3.72
CA LEU A 235 -8.88 -9.13 2.95
C LEU A 235 -8.60 -10.30 1.99
N ALA A 236 -7.41 -10.36 1.38
CA ALA A 236 -6.99 -11.51 0.58
C ALA A 236 -6.97 -12.80 1.42
N VAL A 237 -6.42 -12.73 2.65
CA VAL A 237 -6.41 -13.87 3.59
C VAL A 237 -7.83 -14.28 3.96
N ALA A 238 -8.73 -13.32 4.23
CA ALA A 238 -10.14 -13.61 4.49
C ALA A 238 -10.80 -14.35 3.31
N CYS A 239 -10.54 -13.93 2.06
CA CYS A 239 -11.02 -14.63 0.88
C CYS A 239 -10.44 -16.05 0.74
N ASP A 240 -9.17 -16.27 1.08
CA ASP A 240 -8.55 -17.60 1.03
C ASP A 240 -9.12 -18.55 2.07
N LEU A 241 -9.46 -18.05 3.26
CA LEU A 241 -10.12 -18.83 4.30
C LEU A 241 -11.50 -19.33 3.85
N ALA A 242 -12.20 -18.60 2.99
CA ALA A 242 -13.48 -19.05 2.44
C ALA A 242 -13.33 -20.35 1.61
N VAL A 243 -12.16 -20.64 1.04
CA VAL A 243 -11.89 -21.89 0.30
C VAL A 243 -11.88 -23.10 1.24
N LEU A 244 -11.59 -22.92 2.52
CA LEU A 244 -11.54 -24.00 3.51
C LEU A 244 -12.93 -24.43 4.02
N CYS A 245 -13.97 -23.69 3.67
CA CYS A 245 -15.32 -23.96 4.15
C CYS A 245 -15.84 -25.31 3.60
N PRO A 246 -16.40 -26.19 4.45
CA PRO A 246 -17.20 -27.31 3.99
C PRO A 246 -18.29 -26.85 3.02
N PRO A 247 -18.58 -27.54 1.90
CA PRO A 247 -19.61 -27.12 0.95
C PRO A 247 -21.00 -27.01 1.60
N SER A 248 -21.82 -26.06 1.15
CA SER A 248 -23.22 -25.92 1.54
C SER A 248 -24.06 -25.51 0.34
N ARG A 249 -25.34 -25.89 0.34
CA ARG A 249 -26.35 -25.45 -0.65
C ARG A 249 -27.24 -24.31 -0.13
N THR A 250 -27.13 -23.99 1.15
CA THR A 250 -28.05 -23.07 1.86
C THR A 250 -27.30 -21.96 2.61
N ALA A 251 -25.97 -21.88 2.46
CA ALA A 251 -25.14 -20.87 3.11
C ALA A 251 -23.88 -20.61 2.29
N PHE A 252 -23.44 -19.36 2.27
CA PHE A 252 -22.18 -18.98 1.66
C PHE A 252 -20.97 -19.51 2.45
N SER A 253 -19.89 -19.80 1.73
CA SER A 253 -18.53 -19.96 2.22
C SER A 253 -17.91 -18.59 2.41
N VAL A 254 -17.59 -18.25 3.67
CA VAL A 254 -17.06 -16.94 4.07
C VAL A 254 -15.82 -17.19 4.92
N GLY A 255 -14.83 -16.31 4.80
CA GLY A 255 -13.68 -16.27 5.70
C GLY A 255 -13.55 -14.89 6.33
N ALA A 256 -13.02 -14.84 7.55
CA ALA A 256 -12.84 -13.62 8.31
C ALA A 256 -11.52 -13.63 9.12
N VAL A 257 -10.95 -12.45 9.30
CA VAL A 257 -9.74 -12.23 10.11
C VAL A 257 -9.93 -10.99 10.99
N VAL A 258 -9.51 -11.06 12.24
CA VAL A 258 -9.50 -9.93 13.18
C VAL A 258 -8.04 -9.55 13.45
N VAL A 259 -7.69 -8.30 13.20
CA VAL A 259 -6.30 -7.81 13.25
C VAL A 259 -6.21 -6.59 14.14
N ALA A 260 -5.26 -6.57 15.08
CA ALA A 260 -4.98 -5.44 15.93
C ALA A 260 -4.36 -4.26 15.15
N ALA A 261 -4.38 -3.06 15.73
CA ALA A 261 -3.85 -1.85 15.11
C ALA A 261 -2.34 -1.92 14.76
N ASP A 262 -1.56 -2.76 15.45
CA ASP A 262 -0.13 -2.98 15.16
C ASP A 262 0.11 -4.00 14.03
N GLY A 263 -0.96 -4.57 13.46
CA GLY A 263 -0.90 -5.61 12.44
C GLY A 263 -0.75 -7.02 12.99
N THR A 264 -0.86 -7.23 14.30
CA THR A 264 -0.93 -8.57 14.88
C THR A 264 -2.28 -9.20 14.57
N GLU A 265 -2.27 -10.38 13.94
CA GLU A 265 -3.48 -11.17 13.79
C GLU A 265 -3.93 -11.70 15.17
N LEU A 266 -5.15 -11.34 15.57
CA LEU A 266 -5.75 -11.78 16.83
C LEU A 266 -6.39 -13.16 16.67
N ALA A 267 -7.18 -13.32 15.61
CA ALA A 267 -7.81 -14.58 15.25
C ALA A 267 -8.27 -14.57 13.79
N ARG A 268 -8.55 -15.76 13.29
CA ARG A 268 -9.20 -15.99 11.99
C ARG A 268 -10.30 -17.01 12.13
N GLY A 269 -11.24 -17.03 11.19
CA GLY A 269 -12.33 -17.99 11.16
C GLY A 269 -12.88 -18.17 9.74
N TYR A 270 -13.60 -19.25 9.53
CA TYR A 270 -14.33 -19.50 8.29
C TYR A 270 -15.67 -20.15 8.61
N SER A 271 -16.65 -20.01 7.71
CA SER A 271 -17.97 -20.59 7.91
C SER A 271 -17.89 -22.10 8.08
N ARG A 272 -18.65 -22.62 9.05
CA ARG A 272 -18.71 -24.06 9.36
C ARG A 272 -17.42 -24.67 9.90
N GLU A 273 -16.54 -23.83 10.44
CA GLU A 273 -15.32 -24.27 11.13
C GLU A 273 -15.64 -25.18 12.33
N GLY A 274 -14.80 -26.20 12.56
CA GLY A 274 -14.96 -27.10 13.70
C GLY A 274 -16.18 -28.03 13.66
N GLY A 275 -16.88 -28.11 12.51
CA GLY A 275 -18.05 -28.97 12.33
C GLY A 275 -19.39 -28.34 12.75
N ASP A 276 -19.39 -27.11 13.25
CA ASP A 276 -20.63 -26.38 13.54
C ASP A 276 -21.24 -25.83 12.25
N VAL A 277 -22.26 -26.49 11.73
CA VAL A 277 -22.92 -26.11 10.48
C VAL A 277 -23.56 -24.70 10.50
N ALA A 278 -23.77 -24.11 11.67
CA ALA A 278 -24.42 -22.82 11.86
C ALA A 278 -23.44 -21.66 12.11
N VAL A 279 -22.15 -21.94 12.38
CA VAL A 279 -21.17 -20.89 12.69
C VAL A 279 -20.78 -20.10 11.44
N HIS A 280 -20.80 -18.78 11.55
CA HIS A 280 -20.32 -17.85 10.52
C HIS A 280 -18.85 -17.51 10.77
N ALA A 281 -18.15 -17.05 9.73
CA ALA A 281 -16.72 -16.77 9.79
C ALA A 281 -16.33 -15.73 10.85
N GLU A 282 -17.06 -14.61 10.92
CA GLU A 282 -16.80 -13.52 11.88
C GLU A 282 -17.02 -13.98 13.31
N GLU A 283 -18.09 -14.77 13.54
CA GLU A 283 -18.38 -15.36 14.83
C GLU A 283 -17.31 -16.37 15.25
N ALA A 284 -16.86 -17.24 14.33
CA ALA A 284 -15.81 -18.22 14.60
C ALA A 284 -14.48 -17.54 14.95
N ALA A 285 -14.14 -16.42 14.28
CA ALA A 285 -12.95 -15.64 14.58
C ALA A 285 -13.05 -14.95 15.95
N LEU A 286 -14.16 -14.24 16.22
CA LEU A 286 -14.35 -13.51 17.48
C LEU A 286 -14.40 -14.44 18.70
N ALA A 287 -14.99 -15.63 18.56
CA ALA A 287 -15.07 -16.61 19.65
C ALA A 287 -13.70 -17.12 20.15
N LYS A 288 -12.63 -16.91 19.37
CA LYS A 288 -11.25 -17.30 19.73
C LYS A 288 -10.49 -16.20 20.47
N ILE A 289 -11.07 -15.02 20.60
CA ILE A 289 -10.47 -13.86 21.25
C ILE A 289 -11.13 -13.69 22.62
N ALA A 290 -10.34 -13.37 23.64
CA ALA A 290 -10.89 -13.01 24.95
C ALA A 290 -11.78 -11.76 24.81
N PRO A 291 -13.03 -11.75 25.32
CA PRO A 291 -13.93 -10.61 25.17
C PRO A 291 -13.40 -9.28 25.74
N ASP A 292 -12.46 -9.36 26.69
CA ASP A 292 -11.79 -8.24 27.34
C ASP A 292 -10.39 -7.94 26.77
N ASP A 293 -10.04 -8.52 25.61
CA ASP A 293 -8.76 -8.24 24.96
C ASP A 293 -8.64 -6.74 24.63
N PRO A 294 -7.65 -6.03 25.20
CA PRO A 294 -7.56 -4.57 25.10
C PRO A 294 -7.27 -4.08 23.68
N ARG A 295 -6.96 -4.98 22.74
CA ARG A 295 -6.68 -4.64 21.34
C ARG A 295 -7.96 -4.51 20.51
N LEU A 296 -9.05 -5.16 20.92
CA LEU A 296 -10.32 -5.20 20.17
C LEU A 296 -10.89 -3.82 19.80
N PRO A 297 -10.90 -2.80 20.69
CA PRO A 297 -11.45 -1.48 20.35
C PRO A 297 -10.76 -0.78 19.16
N SER A 298 -9.50 -1.14 18.91
CA SER A 298 -8.67 -0.60 17.82
C SER A 298 -8.47 -1.59 16.66
N ALA A 299 -9.06 -2.78 16.76
CA ALA A 299 -8.87 -3.83 15.76
C ALA A 299 -9.72 -3.56 14.51
N THR A 300 -9.36 -4.22 13.41
CA THR A 300 -10.13 -4.26 12.17
C THR A 300 -10.60 -5.69 11.91
N VAL A 301 -11.86 -5.84 11.48
CA VAL A 301 -12.38 -7.09 10.92
C VAL A 301 -12.28 -7.06 9.40
N TYR A 302 -11.70 -8.09 8.81
CA TYR A 302 -11.72 -8.34 7.36
C TYR A 302 -12.66 -9.51 7.10
N SER A 303 -13.64 -9.36 6.21
CA SER A 303 -14.55 -10.44 5.85
C SER A 303 -14.72 -10.56 4.33
N SER A 304 -14.71 -11.78 3.80
CA SER A 304 -14.88 -12.01 2.37
C SER A 304 -16.30 -11.67 1.87
N LEU A 305 -17.29 -11.66 2.76
CA LEU A 305 -18.68 -11.27 2.51
C LEU A 305 -19.10 -10.23 3.54
N GLU A 306 -20.10 -9.40 3.25
CA GLU A 306 -20.61 -8.47 4.27
C GLU A 306 -21.13 -9.22 5.50
N PRO A 307 -20.82 -8.78 6.73
CA PRO A 307 -21.30 -9.45 7.93
C PRO A 307 -22.82 -9.36 8.03
N CYS A 308 -23.52 -10.49 8.20
CA CYS A 308 -24.98 -10.48 8.16
C CYS A 308 -25.60 -9.50 9.19
N ALA A 309 -26.67 -8.80 8.78
CA ALA A 309 -27.50 -7.96 9.66
C ALA A 309 -28.59 -8.76 10.41
N ARG A 310 -28.96 -9.93 9.86
CA ARG A 310 -29.96 -10.86 10.38
C ARG A 310 -29.55 -12.27 9.98
N ARG A 311 -29.88 -13.26 10.81
CA ARG A 311 -29.73 -14.68 10.45
C ARG A 311 -30.72 -15.54 11.21
N ALA A 312 -31.14 -16.64 10.61
CA ALA A 312 -32.04 -17.60 11.25
C ALA A 312 -31.30 -18.60 12.14
N SER A 313 -30.01 -18.85 11.85
CA SER A 313 -29.22 -19.90 12.50
C SER A 313 -28.88 -19.62 13.97
N ARG A 314 -28.83 -18.34 14.38
CA ARG A 314 -28.55 -17.91 15.77
C ARG A 314 -29.18 -16.53 16.06
N PRO A 315 -29.46 -16.18 17.33
CA PRO A 315 -30.21 -14.97 17.69
C PRO A 315 -29.46 -13.66 17.43
N VAL A 316 -28.13 -13.65 17.54
CA VAL A 316 -27.31 -12.45 17.33
C VAL A 316 -26.61 -12.54 15.96
N PRO A 317 -26.79 -11.54 15.07
CA PRO A 317 -26.14 -11.51 13.76
C PRO A 317 -24.69 -11.02 13.84
N CYS A 318 -23.87 -11.33 12.83
CA CYS A 318 -22.43 -11.07 12.85
C CYS A 318 -22.09 -9.58 12.99
N ALA A 319 -22.83 -8.69 12.32
CA ALA A 319 -22.64 -7.26 12.47
C ALA A 319 -22.81 -6.77 13.92
N ARG A 320 -23.73 -7.38 14.69
CA ARG A 320 -23.92 -7.06 16.12
C ARG A 320 -22.84 -7.67 16.99
N LEU A 321 -22.32 -8.85 16.65
CA LEU A 321 -21.18 -9.46 17.37
C LEU A 321 -19.93 -8.59 17.26
N ILE A 322 -19.64 -8.06 16.07
CA ILE A 322 -18.51 -7.14 15.82
C ILE A 322 -18.64 -5.89 16.69
N LEU A 323 -19.81 -5.24 16.69
CA LEU A 323 -20.08 -4.05 17.49
C LEU A 323 -19.99 -4.34 19.01
N ALA A 324 -20.49 -5.50 19.45
CA ALA A 324 -20.42 -5.92 20.85
C ALA A 324 -18.98 -6.18 21.31
N ALA A 325 -18.09 -6.61 20.40
CA ALA A 325 -16.66 -6.72 20.66
C ALA A 325 -15.94 -5.35 20.69
N GLY A 326 -16.65 -4.24 20.46
CA GLY A 326 -16.08 -2.89 20.42
C GLY A 326 -15.29 -2.58 19.15
N ILE A 327 -15.39 -3.41 18.11
CA ILE A 327 -14.65 -3.18 16.86
C ILE A 327 -15.43 -2.21 15.98
N HIS A 328 -14.78 -1.11 15.60
CA HIS A 328 -15.39 -0.03 14.83
C HIS A 328 -14.86 0.10 13.40
N ARG A 329 -14.05 -0.84 12.91
CA ARG A 329 -13.57 -0.84 11.52
C ARG A 329 -13.73 -2.20 10.87
N VAL A 330 -14.39 -2.22 9.72
CA VAL A 330 -14.71 -3.45 8.99
C VAL A 330 -14.40 -3.27 7.51
N VAL A 331 -13.67 -4.22 6.93
CA VAL A 331 -13.31 -4.24 5.51
C VAL A 331 -13.91 -5.49 4.87
N THR A 332 -14.65 -5.30 3.77
CA THR A 332 -15.39 -6.37 3.10
C THR A 332 -15.04 -6.45 1.62
N ALA A 333 -15.11 -7.65 1.04
CA ALA A 333 -14.84 -7.86 -0.39
C ALA A 333 -16.12 -7.86 -1.24
N TRP A 334 -17.20 -8.43 -0.73
CA TRP A 334 -18.43 -8.68 -1.49
C TRP A 334 -19.65 -8.35 -0.64
N ARG A 335 -20.62 -7.63 -1.21
CA ARG A 335 -21.96 -7.45 -0.63
C ARG A 335 -22.79 -8.72 -0.83
N GLU A 336 -23.55 -9.11 0.20
CA GLU A 336 -24.41 -10.27 0.18
C GLU A 336 -25.50 -10.10 -0.89
N PRO A 337 -25.59 -11.01 -1.87
CA PRO A 337 -26.66 -10.99 -2.86
C PRO A 337 -27.98 -11.46 -2.23
N ASP A 338 -29.10 -11.15 -2.87
CA ASP A 338 -30.46 -11.57 -2.46
C ASP A 338 -30.73 -13.10 -2.56
N THR A 339 -29.69 -13.93 -2.59
CA THR A 339 -29.79 -15.39 -2.75
C THR A 339 -30.44 -16.08 -1.55
N PHE A 340 -30.09 -15.67 -0.33
CA PHE A 340 -30.60 -16.28 0.91
C PHE A 340 -31.28 -15.28 1.84
N VAL A 341 -30.83 -14.03 1.84
CA VAL A 341 -31.40 -12.94 2.65
C VAL A 341 -31.75 -11.78 1.72
N PRO A 342 -33.05 -11.53 1.45
CA PRO A 342 -33.47 -10.38 0.68
C PRO A 342 -33.08 -9.07 1.38
N ALA A 343 -32.52 -8.12 0.62
CA ALA A 343 -32.10 -6.82 1.11
C ALA A 343 -31.17 -6.91 2.35
N ALA A 344 -30.19 -7.81 2.28
CA ALA A 344 -29.12 -7.87 3.27
C ALA A 344 -28.40 -6.50 3.34
N ASP A 345 -28.25 -5.97 4.55
CA ASP A 345 -27.58 -4.69 4.78
C ASP A 345 -26.76 -4.71 6.07
N GLY A 346 -25.80 -5.63 6.09
CA GLY A 346 -24.82 -5.77 7.17
C GLY A 346 -23.93 -4.56 7.33
N ASN A 347 -23.43 -4.10 6.18
CA ASN A 347 -22.58 -2.93 6.08
C ASN A 347 -23.32 -1.64 6.49
N GLY A 348 -24.60 -1.49 6.14
CA GLY A 348 -25.43 -0.37 6.60
C GLY A 348 -25.64 -0.39 8.11
N LEU A 349 -25.98 -1.54 8.71
CA LEU A 349 -26.13 -1.68 10.16
C LEU A 349 -24.86 -1.24 10.91
N LEU A 350 -23.69 -1.69 10.45
CA LEU A 350 -22.40 -1.29 11.00
C LEU A 350 -22.17 0.22 10.88
N THR A 351 -22.44 0.78 9.69
CA THR A 351 -22.27 2.22 9.42
C THR A 351 -23.19 3.08 10.29
N ASP A 352 -24.46 2.70 10.43
CA ASP A 352 -25.45 3.40 11.27
C ASP A 352 -25.08 3.36 12.76
N ALA A 353 -24.35 2.33 13.18
CA ALA A 353 -23.80 2.21 14.53
C ALA A 353 -22.45 2.94 14.70
N GLY A 354 -22.00 3.68 13.69
CA GLY A 354 -20.77 4.48 13.73
C GLY A 354 -19.50 3.71 13.38
N ALA A 355 -19.58 2.47 12.90
CA ALA A 355 -18.41 1.76 12.40
C ALA A 355 -18.00 2.24 11.00
N GLU A 356 -16.71 2.24 10.75
CA GLU A 356 -16.11 2.53 9.45
C GLU A 356 -16.10 1.28 8.60
N VAL A 357 -16.94 1.27 7.57
CA VAL A 357 -17.05 0.14 6.65
C VAL A 357 -16.41 0.48 5.31
N LEU A 358 -15.44 -0.35 4.90
CA LEU A 358 -14.78 -0.25 3.61
C LEU A 358 -15.17 -1.46 2.75
N LEU A 359 -15.55 -1.21 1.49
CA LEU A 359 -15.81 -2.24 0.49
C LEU A 359 -14.71 -2.18 -0.57
N LEU A 360 -14.00 -3.29 -0.77
CA LEU A 360 -12.98 -3.44 -1.81
C LEU A 360 -13.50 -4.38 -2.91
N PRO A 361 -14.30 -3.88 -3.87
CA PRO A 361 -14.98 -4.70 -4.86
C PRO A 361 -14.01 -5.44 -5.81
N GLU A 362 -12.76 -5.00 -5.91
CA GLU A 362 -11.70 -5.71 -6.65
C GLU A 362 -11.41 -7.12 -6.08
N TYR A 363 -11.77 -7.38 -4.81
CA TYR A 363 -11.67 -8.70 -4.19
C TYR A 363 -12.93 -9.56 -4.36
N ALA A 364 -14.04 -9.00 -4.85
CA ALA A 364 -15.29 -9.73 -5.02
C ALA A 364 -15.16 -11.00 -5.88
N PRO A 365 -14.41 -11.02 -7.00
CA PRO A 365 -14.21 -12.26 -7.76
C PRO A 365 -13.56 -13.37 -6.93
N ARG A 366 -12.56 -13.03 -6.10
CA ARG A 366 -11.88 -13.98 -5.21
C ARG A 366 -12.83 -14.49 -4.12
N ALA A 367 -13.65 -13.61 -3.53
CA ALA A 367 -14.65 -13.98 -2.53
C ALA A 367 -15.81 -14.83 -3.09
N LYS A 368 -16.18 -14.63 -4.36
CA LYS A 368 -17.23 -15.38 -5.05
C LYS A 368 -16.79 -16.77 -5.48
N ALA A 369 -15.51 -16.99 -5.76
CA ALA A 369 -15.01 -18.25 -6.32
C ALA A 369 -15.42 -19.50 -5.51
N PRO A 370 -15.34 -19.53 -4.16
CA PRO A 370 -15.81 -20.67 -3.36
C PRO A 370 -17.33 -20.87 -3.33
N ASN A 371 -18.08 -19.92 -3.89
CA ASN A 371 -19.54 -19.83 -3.84
C ASN A 371 -20.20 -19.95 -5.21
N HIS A 372 -19.43 -20.18 -6.28
CA HIS A 372 -19.99 -20.23 -7.65
C HIS A 372 -21.13 -21.23 -7.81
N HIS A 373 -21.12 -22.35 -7.09
CA HIS A 373 -22.19 -23.35 -7.11
C HIS A 373 -23.52 -22.89 -6.50
N LEU A 374 -23.55 -21.71 -5.84
CA LEU A 374 -24.75 -21.08 -5.26
C LEU A 374 -25.27 -19.91 -6.11
N LEU A 375 -24.47 -19.45 -7.07
CA LEU A 375 -24.74 -18.25 -7.88
C LEU A 375 -25.26 -18.59 -9.29
N THR A 376 -25.41 -19.88 -9.57
CA THR A 376 -26.06 -20.45 -10.75
C THR A 376 -27.45 -20.92 -10.40
#